data_AF-A0A4U3K5S6-F1
#
_entry.id   AF-A0A4U3K5S6-F1
#
_cell.length_a   1.000
_cell.length_b   1.000
_cell.length_c   1.000
_cell.angle_alpha   90.00
_cell.angle_beta   90.00
_cell.angle_gamma   90.00
#
_symmetry.space_group_name_H-M   'P 1'
#
loop_
_entity.id
_entity.type
_entity.pdbx_description
1 polymer ?
#
loop_
_entity_poly.entity_id
_entity_poly.type
_entity_poly.pdbx_seq_one_letter_code
_entity_poly.pdbx_strand_id
1 'polypeptide(L)'
;RLGSTVLALLKTRYPKGVLLESEEIGKNAANEAQREKRYQFYERNGVQDTGYLIMDRGLTFHIMFAGASGFGGTQLQFLLDFHPVAKIWKKPSIDGIR
;
A
#
# COMPACT_ATOMS: atom_id res chain seq x y z
N ARG A 1 5.60 -19.22 -3.33
CA ARG A 1 4.48 -19.82 -4.08
C ARG A 1 3.12 -19.54 -3.39
N LEU A 2 2.92 -19.93 -2.13
CA LEU A 2 1.62 -19.72 -1.44
C LEU A 2 1.15 -18.26 -1.38
N GLY A 3 2.01 -17.31 -0.99
CA GLY A 3 1.62 -15.89 -0.89
C GLY A 3 1.08 -15.31 -2.21
N SER A 4 1.72 -15.64 -3.34
CA SER A 4 1.24 -15.23 -4.67
C SER A 4 -0.13 -15.83 -4.99
N THR A 5 -0.35 -17.10 -4.66
CA THR A 5 -1.65 -17.77 -4.83
C THR A 5 -2.74 -17.09 -3.99
N VAL A 6 -2.44 -16.76 -2.73
CA VAL A 6 -3.38 -16.05 -1.85
C VAL A 6 -3.71 -14.67 -2.42
N LEU A 7 -2.72 -13.88 -2.85
CA LEU A 7 -2.98 -12.58 -3.47
C LEU A 7 -3.82 -12.70 -4.75
N ALA A 8 -3.56 -13.71 -5.59
CA ALA A 8 -4.37 -13.97 -6.77
C ALA A 8 -5.84 -14.25 -6.39
N LEU A 9 -6.08 -15.11 -5.40
CA LEU A 9 -7.41 -15.44 -4.90
C LEU A 9 -8.13 -14.23 -4.31
N LEU A 10 -7.45 -13.40 -3.52
CA LEU A 10 -8.03 -12.19 -2.94
C LEU A 10 -8.49 -11.22 -4.05
N LYS A 11 -7.64 -10.99 -5.06
CA LYS A 11 -8.00 -10.11 -6.19
C LYS A 11 -9.19 -10.65 -6.99
N THR A 12 -9.30 -11.96 -7.17
CA THR A 12 -10.47 -12.58 -7.82
C THR A 12 -11.72 -12.47 -6.95
N ARG A 13 -11.58 -12.68 -5.63
CA ARG A 13 -12.70 -12.67 -4.69
C ARG A 13 -13.28 -11.29 -4.42
N TYR A 14 -12.44 -10.24 -4.52
CA TYR A 14 -12.79 -8.86 -4.23
C TYR A 14 -12.55 -7.98 -5.48
N PRO A 15 -13.47 -8.00 -6.46
CA PRO A 15 -13.29 -7.28 -7.73
C PRO A 15 -13.29 -5.75 -7.58
N LYS A 16 -13.87 -5.22 -6.48
CA LYS A 16 -13.79 -3.80 -6.12
C LYS A 16 -12.39 -3.37 -5.64
N GLY A 17 -11.53 -4.36 -5.42
CA GLY A 17 -10.13 -4.21 -5.09
C GLY A 17 -9.79 -4.56 -3.64
N VAL A 18 -8.49 -4.59 -3.38
CA VAL A 18 -7.86 -4.88 -2.09
C VAL A 18 -6.93 -3.73 -1.75
N LEU A 19 -7.10 -3.15 -0.57
CA LEU A 19 -6.15 -2.20 0.04
C LEU A 19 -5.20 -2.96 0.97
N LEU A 20 -3.94 -2.55 0.96
CA LEU A 20 -2.90 -3.16 1.76
C LEU A 20 -1.98 -2.09 2.35
N GLU A 21 -1.72 -2.20 3.64
CA GLU A 21 -0.74 -1.39 4.36
C GLU A 21 0.60 -2.13 4.37
N SER A 22 1.55 -1.71 3.54
CA SER A 22 2.91 -2.26 3.54
C SER A 22 3.81 -1.36 4.36
N GLU A 23 4.70 -1.90 5.19
CA GLU A 23 5.54 -1.04 6.04
C GLU A 23 6.37 -0.05 5.22
N GLU A 24 6.55 1.17 5.76
CA GLU A 24 7.36 2.20 5.11
C GLU A 24 8.82 1.72 4.97
N ILE A 25 9.31 1.81 3.73
CA ILE A 25 10.71 1.58 3.33
C ILE A 25 11.51 2.88 3.26
N GLY A 26 12.83 2.80 3.28
CA GLY A 26 13.75 3.94 3.18
C GLY A 26 14.00 4.67 4.49
N LYS A 27 13.78 4.01 5.65
CA LYS A 27 13.97 4.60 6.98
C LYS A 27 15.22 4.09 7.71
N ASN A 28 16.06 3.31 7.04
CA ASN A 28 17.25 2.68 7.63
C ASN A 28 16.92 1.89 8.91
N ALA A 29 15.76 1.24 8.95
CA ALA A 29 15.38 0.39 10.08
C ALA A 29 16.24 -0.88 10.11
N ALA A 30 16.40 -1.50 11.28
CA ALA A 30 17.14 -2.77 11.41
C ALA A 30 16.60 -3.90 10.52
N ASN A 31 15.32 -3.83 10.14
CA ASN A 31 14.67 -4.81 9.24
C ASN A 31 14.36 -4.26 7.84
N GLU A 32 15.02 -3.19 7.39
CA GLU A 32 14.78 -2.50 6.11
C GLU A 32 14.76 -3.48 4.91
N ALA A 33 15.78 -4.31 4.77
CA ALA A 33 15.86 -5.29 3.69
C ALA A 33 14.67 -6.27 3.66
N GLN A 34 14.00 -6.51 4.80
CA GLN A 34 12.79 -7.33 4.83
C GLN A 34 11.55 -6.54 4.39
N ARG A 35 11.48 -5.25 4.75
CA ARG A 35 10.41 -4.34 4.32
C ARG A 35 10.42 -4.15 2.80
N GLU A 36 11.61 -3.91 2.24
CA GLU A 36 11.81 -3.81 0.78
C GLU A 36 11.37 -5.09 0.06
N LYS A 37 11.73 -6.27 0.59
CA LYS A 37 11.30 -7.55 0.02
C LYS A 37 9.79 -7.74 0.06
N ARG A 38 9.10 -7.30 1.14
CA ARG A 38 7.63 -7.35 1.23
C ARG A 38 6.99 -6.40 0.23
N TYR A 39 7.45 -5.15 0.18
CA TYR A 39 6.99 -4.15 -0.77
C TYR A 39 7.13 -4.63 -2.23
N GLN A 40 8.32 -5.07 -2.63
CA GLN A 40 8.57 -5.63 -3.97
C GLN A 40 7.80 -6.92 -4.24
N PHE A 41 7.48 -7.71 -3.21
CA PHE A 41 6.63 -8.87 -3.36
C PHE A 41 5.21 -8.46 -3.75
N TYR A 42 4.64 -7.43 -3.12
CA TYR A 42 3.31 -6.91 -3.47
C TYR A 42 3.28 -6.32 -4.88
N GLU A 43 4.28 -5.50 -5.26
CA GLU A 43 4.38 -4.93 -6.61
C GLU A 43 4.45 -6.00 -7.70
N ARG A 44 5.32 -7.00 -7.54
CA ARG A 44 5.44 -8.11 -8.49
C ARG A 44 4.17 -8.97 -8.60
N ASN A 45 3.29 -8.92 -7.61
CA ASN A 45 1.99 -9.59 -7.63
C ASN A 45 0.84 -8.67 -8.07
N GLY A 46 1.15 -7.49 -8.63
CA GLY A 46 0.16 -6.56 -9.18
C GLY A 46 -0.64 -5.81 -8.13
N VAL A 47 -0.08 -5.64 -6.92
CA VAL A 47 -0.58 -4.69 -5.94
C VAL A 47 0.29 -3.44 -6.08
N GLN A 48 -0.32 -2.35 -6.54
CA GLN A 48 0.40 -1.15 -6.93
C GLN A 48 0.45 -0.14 -5.80
N ASP A 49 1.53 0.60 -5.72
CA ASP A 49 1.61 1.73 -4.81
C ASP A 49 0.64 2.84 -5.21
N THR A 50 -0.11 3.37 -4.25
CA THR A 50 -1.11 4.41 -4.51
C THR A 50 -0.54 5.82 -4.48
N GLY A 51 0.72 5.98 -4.04
CA GLY A 51 1.32 7.26 -3.75
C GLY A 51 0.86 7.86 -2.41
N TYR A 52 0.16 7.11 -1.56
CA TYR A 52 -0.25 7.56 -0.22
C TYR A 52 0.49 6.83 0.89
N LEU A 53 0.67 7.54 1.99
CA LEU A 53 1.11 7.02 3.27
C LEU A 53 -0.02 7.15 4.29
N ILE A 54 -0.08 6.22 5.22
CA ILE A 54 -0.92 6.28 6.42
C ILE A 54 -0.03 6.18 7.64
N MET A 55 -0.34 6.94 8.69
CA MET A 55 0.21 6.75 10.03
C MET A 55 -0.88 6.19 10.93
N ASP A 56 -0.68 4.95 11.37
CA ASP A 56 -1.52 4.29 12.36
C ASP A 56 -0.68 3.80 13.54
N ARG A 57 -1.14 4.08 14.76
CA ARG A 57 -0.49 3.69 16.03
C ARG A 57 1.01 4.00 16.11
N GLY A 58 1.44 5.12 15.51
CA GLY A 58 2.84 5.56 15.52
C GLY A 58 3.75 4.87 14.50
N LEU A 59 3.18 4.05 13.61
CA LEU A 59 3.87 3.44 12.48
C LEU A 59 3.34 4.02 11.16
N THR A 60 4.24 4.16 10.19
CA THR A 60 3.89 4.63 8.85
C THR A 60 3.88 3.46 7.87
N PHE A 61 2.88 3.43 6.99
CA PHE A 61 2.71 2.41 5.97
C PHE A 61 2.45 3.04 4.60
N HIS A 62 3.00 2.40 3.56
CA HIS A 62 2.59 2.59 2.18
C HIS A 62 1.21 2.00 1.96
N ILE A 63 0.29 2.80 1.43
CA ILE A 63 -1.00 2.30 0.95
C ILE A 63 -0.80 1.75 -0.45
N MET A 64 -1.04 0.46 -0.60
CA MET A 64 -1.00 -0.25 -1.87
C MET A 64 -2.40 -0.74 -2.24
N PHE A 65 -2.68 -0.85 -3.53
CA PHE A 65 -3.99 -1.22 -4.05
C PHE A 65 -3.90 -2.21 -5.22
N ALA A 66 -4.79 -3.19 -5.24
CA ALA A 66 -5.03 -4.03 -6.39
C ALA A 66 -6.52 -4.03 -6.75
N GLY A 67 -6.88 -3.57 -7.93
CA GLY A 67 -8.26 -3.59 -8.43
C GLY A 67 -8.33 -3.12 -9.87
N ALA A 68 -9.33 -3.62 -10.61
CA ALA A 68 -9.43 -3.38 -12.05
C ALA A 68 -9.60 -1.90 -12.42
N SER A 69 -10.22 -1.10 -11.53
CA SER A 69 -10.46 0.33 -11.73
C SER A 69 -9.29 1.23 -11.33
N GLY A 70 -8.19 0.67 -10.81
CA GLY A 70 -7.14 1.45 -10.16
C GLY A 70 -7.59 2.12 -8.86
N PHE A 71 -6.67 2.81 -8.19
CA PHE A 71 -6.94 3.56 -6.97
C PHE A 71 -7.39 4.98 -7.32
N GLY A 72 -8.57 5.38 -6.85
CA GLY A 72 -9.15 6.70 -7.11
C GLY A 72 -9.89 7.27 -5.90
N GLY A 73 -10.72 8.30 -6.15
CA GLY A 73 -11.42 9.04 -5.10
C GLY A 73 -12.31 8.17 -4.21
N THR A 74 -13.00 7.18 -4.78
CA THR A 74 -13.86 6.27 -4.00
C THR A 74 -13.05 5.40 -3.04
N GLN A 75 -11.90 4.88 -3.46
CA GLN A 75 -11.03 4.05 -2.60
C GLN A 75 -10.34 4.90 -1.53
N LEU A 76 -9.94 6.13 -1.87
CA LEU A 76 -9.42 7.07 -0.88
C LEU A 76 -10.48 7.43 0.17
N GLN A 77 -11.72 7.68 -0.25
CA GLN A 77 -12.81 7.96 0.69
C GLN A 77 -13.06 6.77 1.61
N PHE A 78 -13.11 5.55 1.05
CA PHE A 78 -13.23 4.34 1.87
C PHE A 78 -12.10 4.21 2.91
N LEU A 79 -10.85 4.50 2.52
CA LEU A 79 -9.72 4.47 3.44
C LEU A 79 -9.87 5.50 4.58
N LEU A 80 -10.31 6.72 4.26
CA LEU A 80 -10.57 7.77 5.24
C LEU A 80 -11.70 7.39 6.21
N ASP A 81 -12.78 6.79 5.69
CA ASP A 81 -13.92 6.35 6.49
C ASP A 81 -13.54 5.17 7.40
N PHE A 82 -12.69 4.27 6.92
CA PHE A 82 -12.23 3.10 7.67
C PHE A 82 -11.19 3.46 8.75
N HIS A 83 -10.37 4.49 8.51
CA HIS A 83 -9.40 5.03 9.47
C HIS A 83 -9.69 6.49 9.86
N PRO A 84 -10.79 6.75 10.60
CA PRO A 84 -11.28 8.12 10.83
C PRO A 84 -10.33 9.02 11.64
N VAL A 85 -9.34 8.44 12.31
CA VAL A 85 -8.37 9.16 13.14
C VAL A 85 -6.93 9.08 12.61
N ALA A 86 -6.68 8.30 11.57
CA ALA A 86 -5.34 8.16 11.02
C ALA A 86 -4.96 9.38 10.19
N LYS A 87 -3.68 9.73 10.21
CA LYS A 87 -3.15 10.72 9.27
C LYS A 87 -2.87 10.01 7.95
N ILE A 88 -3.47 10.48 6.86
CA ILE A 88 -3.25 9.97 5.50
C ILE A 88 -2.77 11.12 4.63
N TRP A 89 -1.67 10.93 3.89
CA TRP A 89 -1.09 11.98 3.05
C TRP A 89 -0.44 11.40 1.79
N LYS A 90 -0.30 12.23 0.75
CA LYS A 90 0.46 11.84 -0.45
C LYS A 90 1.95 11.82 -0.15
N LYS A 91 2.65 10.84 -0.70
CA LYS A 91 4.11 10.80 -0.73
C LYS A 91 4.64 12.06 -1.41
N PRO A 92 5.76 12.63 -0.93
CA PRO A 92 6.46 13.67 -1.68
C PRO A 92 6.83 13.14 -3.07
N SER A 93 6.55 13.89 -4.13
CA SER A 93 7.05 13.56 -5.47
C SER A 93 8.57 13.73 -5.48
N ILE A 94 9.30 12.76 -6.04
CA ILE A 94 10.76 12.84 -6.22
C ILE A 94 11.15 13.93 -7.24
N ASP A 95 10.18 14.48 -7.99
CA ASP A 95 10.39 15.49 -9.03
C ASP A 95 10.93 16.87 -8.54
N GLY A 96 11.18 17.02 -7.24
CA GLY A 96 11.71 18.26 -6.64
C GLY A 96 13.14 18.16 -6.08
N ILE A 97 13.82 17.01 -6.21
CA ILE A 97 15.21 16.85 -5.77
C ILE A 97 16.06 16.59 -7.01
N ARG A 98 16.46 17.66 -7.68
CA ARG A 98 17.60 17.70 -8.62
C ARG A 98 18.57 18.76 -8.14
#